data_AF-A0A182J8E0-F1
#
_entry.id   AF-A0A182J8E0-F1
#
_cell.length_a   1.000
_cell.length_b   1.000
_cell.length_c   1.000
_cell.angle_alpha   90.00
_cell.angle_beta   90.00
_cell.angle_gamma   90.00
#
_symmetry.space_group_name_H-M   'P 1'
#
loop_
_entity.id
_entity.type
_entity.pdbx_description
1 polymer ?
#
loop_
_entity_poly.entity_id
_entity_poly.type
_entity_poly.pdbx_seq_one_letter_code
_entity_poly.pdbx_strand_id
1 'polypeptide(L)'
;MESEIELNDAIQEMHALATVPDLYPLLVELNGVASLLELLSHQNSDISVAVVNLLQELTDVDILHESVDGADELIEALLKQQAAGLLVQNLERLDESVKEEADGVHNTMAIFENLIEIKSDIAKDVAAQGLLQWILKRLRAKMPFDANKLYCSEILSILVQDTNENRILLGNLDGIDVLLQQLAAYKRHDPNSSEEQEFMANLFNSLCSALMAKENREKFLKGEGLQLMNLMLREKKLSRNGSLKVLDHAMSGPDGRDNCNKFVDILGLRTIFPLFMKTPKRNKKRILSTDEHEEHVVSIIASMLRNCKGSQRQRLLAKFTENDYEKVERIMELHRKYLGKVEATDRELDQNRQADPDDDDTYVTRLSGGLFTLQLVDYIILEISCTDVVKQRVLKILNLHNGSMKMIRNVMREFAGNLGDAGDSDWREQEQAHILQLIDRF
;
A
#
# COMPACT_ATOMS: atom_id res chain seq x y z
N MET A 1 -7.28 30.50 -36.94
CA MET A 1 -8.60 29.87 -36.99
C MET A 1 -8.72 28.90 -38.17
N GLU A 2 -8.77 29.31 -39.45
CA GLU A 2 -8.86 28.34 -40.56
C GLU A 2 -7.67 27.37 -40.61
N SER A 3 -6.44 27.88 -40.45
CA SER A 3 -5.23 27.06 -40.33
C SER A 3 -5.18 26.19 -39.06
N GLU A 4 -5.90 26.57 -38.00
CA GLU A 4 -5.97 25.76 -36.77
C GLU A 4 -6.98 24.63 -36.92
N ILE A 5 -8.06 24.85 -37.67
CA ILE A 5 -9.02 23.81 -38.03
C ILE A 5 -8.33 22.77 -38.92
N GLU A 6 -7.60 23.20 -39.95
CA GLU A 6 -6.83 22.28 -40.82
C GLU A 6 -5.77 21.49 -40.03
N LEU A 7 -5.11 22.13 -39.06
CA LEU A 7 -4.16 21.45 -38.17
C LEU A 7 -4.87 20.41 -37.30
N ASN A 8 -6.01 20.76 -36.72
CA ASN A 8 -6.81 19.83 -35.94
C ASN A 8 -7.26 18.63 -36.78
N ASP A 9 -7.77 18.88 -37.99
CA ASP A 9 -8.21 17.82 -38.91
C ASP A 9 -7.04 16.88 -39.25
N ALA A 10 -5.83 17.41 -39.47
CA ALA A 10 -4.64 16.60 -39.68
C ALA A 10 -4.30 15.73 -38.45
N ILE A 11 -4.42 16.25 -37.23
CA ILE A 11 -4.24 15.47 -35.99
C ILE A 11 -5.30 14.37 -35.89
N GLN A 12 -6.56 14.68 -36.24
CA GLN A 12 -7.64 13.68 -36.25
C GLN A 12 -7.37 12.55 -37.26
N GLU A 13 -6.86 12.86 -38.45
CA GLU A 13 -6.48 11.85 -39.45
C GLU A 13 -5.34 10.94 -38.97
N MET A 14 -4.43 11.45 -38.13
CA MET A 14 -3.31 10.66 -37.60
C MET A 14 -3.75 9.54 -36.64
N HIS A 15 -4.98 9.55 -36.12
CA HIS A 15 -5.52 8.44 -35.32
C HIS A 15 -5.51 7.10 -36.09
N ALA A 16 -5.54 7.13 -37.43
CA ALA A 16 -5.38 5.93 -38.24
C ALA A 16 -4.03 5.21 -38.03
N LEU A 17 -3.01 5.90 -37.50
CA LEU A 17 -1.73 5.27 -37.15
C LEU A 17 -1.87 4.26 -36.01
N ALA A 18 -2.79 4.49 -35.07
CA ALA A 18 -3.02 3.58 -33.95
C ALA A 18 -3.51 2.20 -34.41
N THR A 19 -4.07 2.08 -35.63
CA THR A 19 -4.48 0.78 -36.18
C THR A 19 -3.35 0.02 -36.87
N VAL A 20 -2.15 0.61 -36.99
CA VAL A 20 -0.98 0.00 -37.66
C VAL A 20 0.32 0.34 -36.90
N PRO A 21 0.51 -0.19 -35.67
CA PRO A 21 1.66 0.15 -34.83
C PRO A 21 3.02 -0.22 -35.42
N ASP A 22 3.07 -1.14 -36.40
CA ASP A 22 4.27 -1.44 -37.20
C ASP A 22 4.87 -0.22 -37.93
N LEU A 23 4.09 0.85 -38.11
CA LEU A 23 4.53 2.10 -38.75
C LEU A 23 5.04 3.15 -37.76
N TYR A 24 5.00 2.89 -36.45
CA TYR A 24 5.53 3.82 -35.45
C TYR A 24 7.01 4.17 -35.63
N PRO A 25 7.91 3.26 -36.06
CA PRO A 25 9.29 3.64 -36.35
C PRO A 25 9.39 4.73 -37.44
N LEU A 26 8.49 4.72 -38.42
CA LEU A 26 8.42 5.76 -39.46
C LEU A 26 7.94 7.10 -38.88
N LEU A 27 6.96 7.08 -37.96
CA LEU A 27 6.51 8.28 -37.24
C LEU A 27 7.67 8.91 -36.45
N VAL A 28 8.51 8.09 -35.82
CA VAL A 28 9.70 8.53 -35.08
C VAL A 28 10.76 9.07 -36.03
N GLU A 29 11.10 8.34 -37.10
CA GLU A 29 12.11 8.74 -38.09
C GLU A 29 11.78 10.07 -38.76
N LEU A 30 10.50 10.31 -39.06
CA LEU A 30 10.01 11.54 -39.67
C LEU A 30 9.81 12.70 -38.69
N ASN A 31 10.25 12.57 -37.43
CA ASN A 31 10.06 13.57 -36.36
C ASN A 31 8.59 13.91 -36.07
N GLY A 32 7.67 12.98 -36.33
CA GLY A 32 6.26 13.14 -36.02
C GLY A 32 6.02 13.28 -34.52
N VAL A 33 6.67 12.44 -33.71
CA VAL A 33 6.59 12.52 -32.24
C VAL A 33 7.03 13.89 -31.73
N ALA A 34 8.13 14.43 -32.26
CA ALA A 34 8.60 15.76 -31.85
C ALA A 34 7.61 16.87 -32.19
N SER A 35 7.08 16.84 -33.41
CA SER A 35 6.08 17.80 -33.87
C SER A 35 4.81 17.74 -33.00
N LEU A 36 4.34 16.54 -32.66
CA LEU A 36 3.20 16.35 -31.76
C LEU A 36 3.48 16.92 -30.37
N LEU A 37 4.64 16.61 -29.78
CA LEU A 37 4.98 17.09 -28.44
C LEU A 37 5.13 18.62 -28.37
N GLU A 38 5.61 19.28 -29.42
CA GLU A 38 5.64 20.75 -29.50
C GLU A 38 4.23 21.37 -29.46
N LEU A 39 3.25 20.70 -30.09
CA LEU A 39 1.85 21.13 -30.12
C LEU A 39 1.14 21.02 -28.75
N LEU A 40 1.69 20.29 -27.78
CA LEU A 40 1.18 20.30 -26.39
C LEU A 40 1.24 21.70 -25.76
N SER A 41 2.16 22.56 -26.22
CA SER A 41 2.30 23.95 -25.76
C SER A 41 1.52 24.96 -26.60
N HIS A 42 0.69 24.49 -27.55
CA HIS A 42 -0.05 25.37 -28.46
C HIS A 42 -1.04 26.27 -27.70
N GLN A 43 -1.15 27.55 -28.08
CA GLN A 43 -1.97 28.53 -27.35
C GLN A 43 -3.45 28.15 -27.27
N ASN A 44 -4.00 27.57 -28.35
CA ASN A 44 -5.34 26.99 -28.35
C ASN A 44 -5.33 25.62 -27.66
N SER A 45 -6.07 25.48 -26.56
CA SER A 45 -6.19 24.24 -25.78
C SER A 45 -6.80 23.10 -26.60
N ASP A 46 -7.71 23.38 -27.54
CA ASP A 46 -8.33 22.37 -28.42
C ASP A 46 -7.27 21.55 -29.16
N ILE A 47 -6.22 22.22 -29.68
CA ILE A 47 -5.12 21.55 -30.40
C ILE A 47 -4.32 20.66 -29.45
N SER A 48 -3.99 21.15 -28.25
CA SER A 48 -3.25 20.34 -27.29
C SER A 48 -4.05 19.16 -26.76
N VAL A 49 -5.37 19.32 -26.59
CA VAL A 49 -6.27 18.24 -26.18
C VAL A 49 -6.39 17.21 -27.30
N ALA A 50 -6.46 17.63 -28.57
CA ALA A 50 -6.44 16.72 -29.71
C ALA A 50 -5.14 15.91 -29.77
N VAL A 51 -3.99 16.53 -29.51
CA VAL A 51 -2.71 15.80 -29.42
C VAL A 51 -2.70 14.82 -28.25
N VAL A 52 -3.19 15.21 -27.08
CA VAL A 52 -3.31 14.30 -25.93
C VAL A 52 -4.20 13.11 -26.26
N ASN A 53 -5.34 13.33 -26.94
CA ASN A 53 -6.22 12.26 -27.38
C ASN A 53 -5.51 11.29 -28.34
N LEU A 54 -4.78 11.82 -29.33
CA LEU A 54 -3.98 11.00 -30.23
C LEU A 54 -2.90 10.21 -29.47
N LEU A 55 -2.14 10.85 -28.58
CA LEU A 55 -1.11 10.18 -27.79
C LEU A 55 -1.70 9.08 -26.90
N GLN A 56 -2.88 9.30 -26.32
CA GLN A 56 -3.56 8.28 -25.52
C GLN A 56 -3.88 7.04 -26.35
N GLU A 57 -4.42 7.20 -27.56
CA GLU A 57 -4.68 6.06 -28.46
C GLU A 57 -3.38 5.40 -28.95
N LEU A 58 -2.37 6.19 -29.33
CA LEU A 58 -1.10 5.64 -29.79
C LEU A 58 -0.37 4.84 -28.70
N THR A 59 -0.61 5.17 -27.43
CA THR A 59 -0.03 4.50 -26.27
C THR A 59 -0.93 3.44 -25.66
N ASP A 60 -2.09 3.14 -26.24
CA ASP A 60 -2.97 2.09 -25.72
C ASP A 60 -2.25 0.74 -25.61
N VAL A 61 -2.41 0.07 -24.47
CA VAL A 61 -1.65 -1.15 -24.14
C VAL A 61 -1.98 -2.30 -25.08
N ASP A 62 -3.25 -2.44 -25.49
CA ASP A 62 -3.65 -3.49 -26.43
C ASP A 62 -3.04 -3.24 -27.81
N ILE A 63 -3.00 -1.99 -28.25
CA ILE A 63 -2.38 -1.58 -29.53
C ILE A 63 -0.86 -1.81 -29.50
N LEU A 64 -0.19 -1.40 -28.42
CA LEU A 64 1.26 -1.55 -28.29
C LEU A 64 1.70 -3.02 -28.22
N HIS A 65 0.84 -3.93 -27.77
CA HIS A 65 1.09 -5.37 -27.84
C HIS A 65 0.99 -5.96 -29.25
N GLU A 66 0.37 -5.28 -30.23
CA GLU A 66 0.32 -5.78 -31.61
C GLU A 66 1.68 -5.68 -32.32
N SER A 67 2.53 -4.73 -31.93
CA SER A 67 3.89 -4.56 -32.49
C SER A 67 4.90 -4.09 -31.44
N VAL A 68 5.70 -5.03 -30.94
CA VAL A 68 6.72 -4.77 -29.91
C VAL A 68 7.78 -3.79 -30.42
N ASP A 69 8.29 -3.98 -31.65
CA ASP A 69 9.31 -3.10 -32.23
C ASP A 69 8.79 -1.67 -32.40
N GLY A 70 7.53 -1.50 -32.83
CA GLY A 70 6.90 -0.19 -32.94
C GLY A 70 6.66 0.48 -31.59
N ALA A 71 6.26 -0.30 -30.59
CA ALA A 71 6.05 0.18 -29.23
C ALA A 71 7.36 0.67 -28.59
N ASP A 72 8.44 -0.11 -28.69
CA ASP A 72 9.74 0.23 -28.12
C ASP A 72 10.27 1.54 -28.73
N GLU A 73 10.25 1.69 -30.06
CA GLU A 73 10.69 2.91 -30.74
C GLU A 73 9.85 4.14 -30.35
N LEU A 74 8.52 4.00 -30.27
CA LEU A 74 7.64 5.11 -29.85
C LEU A 74 7.93 5.53 -28.39
N ILE A 75 8.00 4.56 -27.47
CA ILE A 75 8.23 4.83 -26.05
C ILE A 75 9.62 5.47 -25.85
N GLU A 76 10.66 4.95 -26.50
CA GLU A 76 11.99 5.54 -26.43
C GLU A 76 12.00 6.99 -26.97
N ALA A 77 11.29 7.25 -28.07
CA ALA A 77 11.15 8.60 -28.62
C ALA A 77 10.44 9.56 -27.65
N LEU A 78 9.35 9.13 -27.00
CA LEU A 78 8.62 9.93 -26.01
C LEU A 78 9.49 10.25 -24.78
N LEU A 79 10.23 9.25 -24.27
CA LEU A 79 11.12 9.43 -23.12
C LEU A 79 12.29 10.36 -23.44
N LYS A 80 12.92 10.18 -24.61
CA LYS A 80 14.03 11.03 -25.08
C LYS A 80 13.63 12.50 -25.19
N GLN A 81 12.38 12.75 -25.52
CA GLN A 81 11.84 14.11 -25.69
C GLN A 81 11.17 14.68 -24.44
N GLN A 82 11.28 14.00 -23.29
CA GLN A 82 10.70 14.45 -22.02
C GLN A 82 9.17 14.68 -22.12
N ALA A 83 8.48 13.77 -22.82
CA ALA A 83 7.03 13.85 -23.02
C ALA A 83 6.27 14.01 -21.69
N ALA A 84 6.70 13.34 -20.63
CA ALA A 84 6.09 13.47 -19.31
C ALA A 84 6.11 14.91 -18.77
N GLY A 85 7.25 15.59 -18.85
CA GLY A 85 7.36 17.00 -18.47
C GLY A 85 6.47 17.92 -19.31
N LEU A 86 6.36 17.68 -20.62
CA LEU A 86 5.51 18.46 -21.52
C LEU A 86 4.01 18.23 -21.27
N LEU A 87 3.61 16.99 -21.02
CA LEU A 87 2.24 16.63 -20.62
C LEU A 87 1.87 17.32 -19.30
N VAL A 88 2.77 17.32 -18.31
CA VAL A 88 2.55 18.01 -17.03
C VAL A 88 2.43 19.53 -17.22
N GLN A 89 3.27 20.13 -18.06
CA GLN A 89 3.15 21.56 -18.39
C GLN A 89 1.80 21.88 -19.04
N ASN A 90 1.30 21.01 -19.92
CA ASN A 90 -0.03 21.15 -20.51
C ASN A 90 -1.11 21.02 -19.42
N LEU A 91 -1.02 20.03 -18.52
CA LEU A 91 -1.97 19.88 -17.41
C LEU A 91 -2.05 21.11 -16.49
N GLU A 92 -1.01 21.93 -16.38
CA GLU A 92 -1.04 23.13 -15.53
C GLU A 92 -1.95 24.25 -16.07
N ARG A 93 -2.24 24.25 -17.37
CA ARG A 93 -3.03 25.31 -18.02
C ARG A 93 -4.46 24.93 -18.36
N LEU A 94 -4.80 23.63 -18.29
CA LEU A 94 -6.15 23.14 -18.58
C LEU A 94 -7.13 23.54 -17.46
N ASP A 95 -8.34 23.94 -17.85
CA ASP A 95 -9.47 24.31 -17.01
C ASP A 95 -10.53 23.20 -17.03
N GLU A 96 -10.56 22.37 -16.00
CA GLU A 96 -11.52 21.27 -15.86
C GLU A 96 -12.99 21.70 -15.68
N SER A 97 -13.30 23.01 -15.66
CA SER A 97 -14.68 23.48 -15.82
C SER A 97 -15.18 23.39 -17.26
N VAL A 98 -14.27 23.29 -18.23
CA VAL A 98 -14.54 22.99 -19.63
C VAL A 98 -14.46 21.48 -19.82
N LYS A 99 -15.51 20.88 -20.41
CA LYS A 99 -15.62 19.42 -20.51
C LYS A 99 -14.48 18.83 -21.34
N GLU A 100 -14.19 19.43 -22.48
CA GLU A 100 -13.17 18.99 -23.42
C GLU A 100 -11.77 19.02 -22.77
N GLU A 101 -11.49 20.02 -21.94
CA GLU A 101 -10.22 20.11 -21.21
C GLU A 101 -10.16 19.14 -20.02
N ALA A 102 -11.30 18.87 -19.36
CA ALA A 102 -11.41 17.82 -18.35
C ALA A 102 -11.18 16.41 -18.95
N ASP A 103 -11.67 16.15 -20.15
CA ASP A 103 -11.39 14.94 -20.93
C ASP A 103 -9.89 14.88 -21.31
N GLY A 104 -9.28 16.03 -21.64
CA GLY A 104 -7.83 16.14 -21.83
C GLY A 104 -7.00 15.78 -20.59
N VAL A 105 -7.43 16.19 -19.39
CA VAL A 105 -6.80 15.75 -18.14
C VAL A 105 -6.92 14.24 -17.95
N HIS A 106 -8.10 13.68 -18.23
CA HIS A 106 -8.36 12.24 -18.14
C HIS A 106 -7.44 11.44 -19.08
N ASN A 107 -7.39 11.81 -20.36
CA ASN A 107 -6.55 11.17 -21.36
C ASN A 107 -5.06 11.31 -21.03
N THR A 108 -4.64 12.41 -20.40
CA THR A 108 -3.26 12.55 -19.92
C THR A 108 -2.94 11.54 -18.82
N MET A 109 -3.87 11.25 -17.90
CA MET A 109 -3.68 10.20 -16.89
C MET A 109 -3.58 8.82 -17.56
N ALA A 110 -4.40 8.55 -18.58
CA ALA A 110 -4.37 7.31 -19.35
C ALA A 110 -3.03 7.10 -20.07
N ILE A 111 -2.45 8.14 -20.67
CA ILE A 111 -1.10 8.06 -21.25
C ILE A 111 -0.09 7.61 -20.18
N PHE A 112 -0.14 8.20 -18.99
CA PHE A 112 0.79 7.82 -17.91
C PHE A 112 0.56 6.40 -17.41
N GLU A 113 -0.69 5.98 -17.27
CA GLU A 113 -1.03 4.59 -16.92
C GLU A 113 -0.44 3.61 -17.93
N ASN A 114 -0.74 3.80 -19.21
CA ASN A 114 -0.29 2.92 -20.28
C ASN A 114 1.24 2.83 -20.36
N LEU A 115 1.92 3.98 -20.30
CA LEU A 115 3.39 4.01 -20.37
C LEU A 115 4.03 3.31 -19.16
N ILE A 116 3.46 3.44 -17.96
CA ILE A 116 3.96 2.77 -16.76
C ILE A 116 3.64 1.28 -16.78
N GLU A 117 2.48 0.88 -17.30
CA GLU A 117 2.10 -0.53 -17.43
C GLU A 117 3.07 -1.28 -18.34
N ILE A 118 3.41 -0.70 -19.49
CA ILE A 118 4.34 -1.30 -20.45
C ILE A 118 5.77 -1.24 -19.92
N LYS A 119 6.17 -0.11 -19.34
CA LYS A 119 7.55 0.13 -18.91
C LYS A 119 7.62 0.68 -17.49
N SER A 120 7.42 -0.20 -16.51
CA SER A 120 7.37 0.18 -15.08
C SER A 120 8.60 0.93 -14.53
N ASP A 121 9.76 0.83 -15.17
CA ASP A 121 10.99 1.50 -14.76
C ASP A 121 10.95 3.04 -14.93
N ILE A 122 10.06 3.56 -15.77
CA ILE A 122 9.89 5.00 -16.00
C ILE A 122 9.11 5.70 -14.89
N ALA A 123 8.43 4.96 -14.01
CA ALA A 123 7.56 5.53 -12.99
C ALA A 123 8.30 6.55 -12.10
N LYS A 124 9.60 6.30 -11.83
CA LYS A 124 10.46 7.24 -11.10
C LYS A 124 10.70 8.55 -11.85
N ASP A 125 10.91 8.46 -13.16
CA ASP A 125 11.29 9.60 -14.01
C ASP A 125 10.07 10.46 -14.30
N VAL A 126 8.92 9.84 -14.57
CA VAL A 126 7.63 10.51 -14.74
C VAL A 126 7.22 11.27 -13.47
N ALA A 127 7.34 10.64 -12.30
CA ALA A 127 7.06 11.29 -11.03
C ALA A 127 7.98 12.50 -10.79
N ALA A 128 9.27 12.35 -11.05
CA ALA A 128 10.28 13.40 -10.89
C ALA A 128 10.11 14.57 -11.88
N GLN A 129 9.56 14.32 -13.06
CA GLN A 129 9.24 15.34 -14.07
C GLN A 129 8.00 16.20 -13.73
N GLY A 130 7.38 15.97 -12.56
CA GLY A 130 6.36 16.86 -12.00
C GLY A 130 4.96 16.26 -11.90
N LEU A 131 4.73 15.05 -12.45
CA LEU A 131 3.41 14.41 -12.38
C LEU A 131 2.95 14.23 -10.92
N LEU A 132 3.85 13.75 -10.05
CA LEU A 132 3.53 13.54 -8.65
C LEU A 132 3.17 14.86 -7.95
N GLN A 133 3.89 15.94 -8.24
CA GLN A 133 3.59 17.28 -7.69
C GLN A 133 2.23 17.79 -8.18
N TRP A 134 1.92 17.59 -9.47
CA TRP A 134 0.64 18.00 -10.04
C TRP A 134 -0.52 17.21 -9.44
N ILE A 135 -0.40 15.88 -9.30
CA ILE A 135 -1.41 15.03 -8.66
C ILE A 135 -1.67 15.49 -7.22
N LEU A 136 -0.63 15.75 -6.43
CA LEU A 136 -0.80 16.24 -5.04
C LEU A 136 -1.51 17.60 -4.98
N LYS A 137 -1.23 18.50 -5.93
CA LYS A 137 -1.93 19.79 -6.07
C LYS A 137 -3.41 19.57 -6.41
N ARG A 138 -3.71 18.68 -7.36
CA ARG A 138 -5.06 18.34 -7.80
C ARG A 138 -5.89 17.67 -6.70
N LEU A 139 -5.31 16.74 -5.94
CA LEU A 139 -5.97 16.12 -4.79
C LEU A 139 -6.29 17.12 -3.69
N ARG A 140 -5.38 18.08 -3.42
CA ARG A 140 -5.56 19.14 -2.43
C ARG A 140 -6.59 20.20 -2.87
N ALA A 141 -6.88 20.31 -4.16
CA ALA A 141 -7.81 21.30 -4.69
C ALA A 141 -9.20 21.17 -4.04
N LYS A 142 -9.79 22.31 -3.69
CA LYS A 142 -11.12 22.38 -3.06
C LYS A 142 -12.22 22.36 -4.12
N MET A 143 -12.29 21.25 -4.84
CA MET A 143 -13.33 20.99 -5.83
C MET A 143 -14.18 19.78 -5.42
N PRO A 144 -15.40 19.66 -5.96
CA PRO A 144 -16.22 18.46 -5.79
C PRO A 144 -15.46 17.20 -6.22
N PHE A 145 -15.88 16.05 -5.69
CA PHE A 145 -15.39 14.77 -6.16
C PHE A 145 -15.86 14.52 -7.60
N ASP A 146 -14.94 14.09 -8.46
CA ASP A 146 -15.16 13.79 -9.88
C ASP A 146 -14.28 12.60 -10.32
N ALA A 147 -14.50 12.11 -11.54
CA ALA A 147 -13.76 10.97 -12.08
C ALA A 147 -12.25 11.24 -12.19
N ASN A 148 -11.84 12.46 -12.54
CA ASN A 148 -10.42 12.83 -12.60
C ASN A 148 -9.74 12.78 -11.24
N LYS A 149 -10.45 13.14 -10.14
CA LYS A 149 -9.94 13.00 -8.79
C LYS A 149 -9.76 11.54 -8.38
N LEU A 150 -10.68 10.66 -8.80
CA LEU A 150 -10.53 9.21 -8.63
C LEU A 150 -9.30 8.73 -9.39
N TYR A 151 -9.17 9.06 -10.67
CA TYR A 151 -8.07 8.60 -11.51
C TYR A 151 -6.70 9.07 -11.00
N CYS A 152 -6.61 10.33 -10.54
CA CYS A 152 -5.42 10.85 -9.86
C CYS A 152 -4.99 9.99 -8.66
N SER A 153 -5.94 9.41 -7.92
CA SER A 153 -5.62 8.52 -6.78
C SER A 153 -5.11 7.15 -7.21
N GLU A 154 -5.52 6.66 -8.36
CA GLU A 154 -5.07 5.40 -8.97
C GLU A 154 -3.65 5.56 -9.48
N ILE A 155 -3.40 6.59 -10.30
CA ILE A 155 -2.05 6.92 -10.79
C ILE A 155 -1.10 7.18 -9.62
N LEU A 156 -1.55 7.89 -8.57
CA LEU A 156 -0.74 8.06 -7.36
C LEU A 156 -0.34 6.72 -6.75
N SER A 157 -1.30 5.80 -6.63
CA SER A 157 -1.06 4.46 -6.07
C SER A 157 -0.04 3.70 -6.90
N ILE A 158 -0.18 3.71 -8.24
CA ILE A 158 0.76 3.09 -9.18
C ILE A 158 2.17 3.66 -9.00
N LEU A 159 2.30 5.00 -8.99
CA LEU A 159 3.61 5.67 -8.89
C LEU A 159 4.38 5.31 -7.61
N VAL A 160 3.68 5.06 -6.49
CA VAL A 160 4.35 4.75 -5.22
C VAL A 160 4.39 3.27 -4.90
N GLN A 161 3.70 2.40 -5.65
CA GLN A 161 3.50 1.00 -5.30
C GLN A 161 4.82 0.26 -5.10
N ASP A 162 5.73 0.35 -6.07
CA ASP A 162 6.99 -0.42 -6.08
C ASP A 162 8.24 0.45 -6.27
N THR A 163 8.12 1.78 -6.18
CA THR A 163 9.23 2.72 -6.37
C THR A 163 9.56 3.49 -5.10
N ASN A 164 10.66 3.13 -4.43
CA ASN A 164 11.04 3.74 -3.15
C ASN A 164 11.40 5.23 -3.29
N GLU A 165 12.02 5.61 -4.41
CA GLU A 165 12.34 6.99 -4.77
C GLU A 165 11.07 7.85 -4.82
N ASN A 166 9.98 7.31 -5.38
CA ASN A 166 8.69 8.01 -5.45
C ASN A 166 8.04 8.13 -4.07
N ARG A 167 8.20 7.12 -3.20
CA ARG A 167 7.75 7.22 -1.80
C ARG A 167 8.47 8.36 -1.07
N ILE A 168 9.80 8.48 -1.26
CA ILE A 168 10.60 9.56 -0.67
C ILE A 168 10.20 10.91 -1.26
N LEU A 169 10.04 10.99 -2.58
CA LEU A 169 9.62 12.21 -3.28
C LEU A 169 8.23 12.68 -2.82
N LEU A 170 7.26 11.77 -2.70
CA LEU A 170 5.94 12.05 -2.15
C LEU A 170 6.06 12.70 -0.77
N GLY A 171 6.90 12.15 0.09
CA GLY A 171 7.18 12.72 1.39
C GLY A 171 7.79 14.13 1.30
N ASN A 172 8.70 14.37 0.37
CA ASN A 172 9.38 15.66 0.22
C ASN A 172 8.47 16.77 -0.33
N LEU A 173 7.39 16.38 -1.01
CA LEU A 173 6.35 17.26 -1.54
C LEU A 173 5.18 17.45 -0.56
N ASP A 174 5.39 17.21 0.74
CA ASP A 174 4.34 17.22 1.79
C ASP A 174 3.14 16.31 1.45
N GLY A 175 3.35 15.26 0.66
CA GLY A 175 2.30 14.37 0.20
C GLY A 175 1.64 13.58 1.33
N ILE A 176 2.37 13.29 2.41
CA ILE A 176 1.80 12.64 3.61
C ILE A 176 0.69 13.51 4.21
N ASP A 177 0.90 14.82 4.32
CA ASP A 177 -0.12 15.73 4.83
C ASP A 177 -1.32 15.83 3.87
N VAL A 178 -1.09 15.80 2.55
CA VAL A 178 -2.17 15.75 1.56
C VAL A 178 -3.04 14.51 1.75
N LEU A 179 -2.40 13.33 1.83
CA LEU A 179 -3.11 12.06 2.02
C LEU A 179 -3.91 12.07 3.32
N LEU A 180 -3.32 12.52 4.42
CA LEU A 180 -4.01 12.61 5.72
C LEU A 180 -5.18 13.59 5.68
N GLN A 181 -5.03 14.74 5.01
CA GLN A 181 -6.12 15.72 4.85
C GLN A 181 -7.27 15.17 4.02
N GLN A 182 -7.00 14.50 2.90
CA GLN A 182 -8.05 13.88 2.08
C GLN A 182 -8.76 12.76 2.86
N LEU A 183 -8.00 11.88 3.52
CA LEU A 183 -8.57 10.81 4.36
C LEU A 183 -9.39 11.37 5.53
N ALA A 184 -9.04 12.53 6.07
CA ALA A 184 -9.76 13.14 7.18
C ALA A 184 -11.23 13.49 6.86
N ALA A 185 -11.62 13.58 5.58
CA ALA A 185 -13.02 13.70 5.18
C ALA A 185 -13.86 12.48 5.64
N TYR A 186 -13.26 11.29 5.64
CA TYR A 186 -13.90 10.01 5.97
C TYR A 186 -13.76 9.59 7.44
N LYS A 187 -13.35 10.51 8.32
CA LYS A 187 -13.14 10.20 9.75
C LYS A 187 -14.44 9.91 10.51
N ARG A 188 -15.56 10.50 10.07
CA ARG A 188 -16.89 10.40 10.72
C ARG A 188 -18.03 10.05 9.77
N HIS A 189 -17.75 9.98 8.46
CA HIS A 189 -18.73 9.72 7.42
C HIS A 189 -18.18 8.64 6.49
N ASP A 190 -19.07 7.83 5.94
CA ASP A 190 -18.73 6.88 4.89
C ASP A 190 -18.76 7.61 3.53
N PRO A 191 -18.00 7.13 2.53
CA PRO A 191 -18.14 7.58 1.14
C PRO A 191 -19.58 7.52 0.63
N ASN A 192 -19.96 8.44 -0.25
CA ASN A 192 -21.32 8.57 -0.78
C ASN A 192 -21.58 7.64 -1.98
N SER A 193 -20.53 7.25 -2.72
CA SER A 193 -20.59 6.38 -3.89
C SER A 193 -19.55 5.25 -3.83
N SER A 194 -19.65 4.27 -4.73
CA SER A 194 -18.62 3.23 -4.91
C SER A 194 -17.30 3.83 -5.39
N GLU A 195 -17.35 4.79 -6.32
CA GLU A 195 -16.20 5.53 -6.82
C GLU A 195 -15.49 6.29 -5.69
N GLU A 196 -16.24 6.95 -4.81
CA GLU A 196 -15.63 7.65 -3.66
C GLU A 196 -15.05 6.65 -2.64
N GLN A 197 -15.62 5.45 -2.54
CA GLN A 197 -15.06 4.37 -1.73
C GLN A 197 -13.74 3.84 -2.30
N GLU A 198 -13.65 3.72 -3.61
CA GLU A 198 -12.43 3.34 -4.33
C GLU A 198 -11.34 4.40 -4.18
N PHE A 199 -11.68 5.67 -4.39
CA PHE A 199 -10.80 6.81 -4.11
C PHE A 199 -10.22 6.75 -2.68
N MET A 200 -11.08 6.55 -1.67
CA MET A 200 -10.64 6.40 -0.29
C MET A 200 -9.67 5.21 -0.12
N ALA A 201 -9.94 4.08 -0.77
CA ALA A 201 -9.07 2.90 -0.72
C ALA A 201 -7.70 3.16 -1.37
N ASN A 202 -7.67 3.85 -2.52
CA ASN A 202 -6.45 4.23 -3.23
C ASN A 202 -5.57 5.16 -2.38
N LEU A 203 -6.17 6.11 -1.66
CA LEU A 203 -5.44 6.96 -0.71
C LEU A 203 -4.85 6.15 0.46
N PHE A 204 -5.58 5.17 0.98
CA PHE A 204 -5.06 4.28 2.03
C PHE A 204 -3.91 3.41 1.51
N ASN A 205 -4.01 2.87 0.30
CA ASN A 205 -2.95 2.08 -0.34
C ASN A 205 -1.70 2.93 -0.58
N SER A 206 -1.88 4.14 -1.13
CA SER A 206 -0.80 5.11 -1.32
C SER A 206 -0.11 5.46 -0.01
N LEU A 207 -0.87 5.68 1.07
CA LEU A 207 -0.31 5.98 2.39
C LEU A 207 0.43 4.78 3.00
N CYS A 208 -0.10 3.56 2.85
CA CYS A 208 0.58 2.34 3.30
C CYS A 208 1.92 2.15 2.57
N SER A 209 1.91 2.32 1.24
CA SER A 209 3.13 2.23 0.44
C SER A 209 4.13 3.32 0.83
N ALA A 210 3.68 4.57 0.98
CA ALA A 210 4.55 5.66 1.41
C ALA A 210 5.24 5.38 2.77
N LEU A 211 4.57 4.70 3.70
CA LEU A 211 5.11 4.34 5.03
C LEU A 211 6.15 3.21 5.00
N MET A 212 6.35 2.56 3.86
CA MET A 212 7.47 1.63 3.66
C MET A 212 8.80 2.37 3.58
N ALA A 213 8.81 3.64 3.17
CA ALA A 213 9.99 4.51 3.29
C ALA A 213 10.09 5.05 4.72
N LYS A 214 11.22 4.80 5.39
CA LYS A 214 11.44 5.18 6.79
C LYS A 214 11.28 6.68 7.04
N GLU A 215 11.68 7.51 6.07
CA GLU A 215 11.62 8.98 6.11
C GLU A 215 10.18 9.48 6.29
N ASN A 216 9.21 8.74 5.78
CA ASN A 216 7.80 9.11 5.82
C ASN A 216 7.14 8.78 7.16
N ARG A 217 7.72 7.89 7.98
CA ARG A 217 7.18 7.55 9.30
C ARG A 217 7.23 8.74 10.25
N GLU A 218 8.31 9.53 10.20
CA GLU A 218 8.43 10.76 10.98
C GLU A 218 7.44 11.82 10.48
N LYS A 219 7.29 11.97 9.15
CA LYS A 219 6.32 12.90 8.54
C LYS A 219 4.89 12.54 8.93
N PHE A 220 4.53 11.26 8.89
CA PHE A 220 3.23 10.75 9.34
C PHE A 220 2.98 11.01 10.83
N LEU A 221 4.00 10.85 11.67
CA LEU A 221 3.93 11.16 13.10
C LEU A 221 3.67 12.66 13.35
N LYS A 222 4.40 13.52 12.64
CA LYS A 222 4.27 14.99 12.71
C LYS A 222 2.92 15.47 12.19
N GLY A 223 2.39 14.85 11.13
CA GLY A 223 1.08 15.13 10.54
C GLY A 223 -0.13 14.62 11.34
N GLU A 224 0.07 14.17 12.59
CA GLU A 224 -0.97 13.58 13.44
C GLU A 224 -1.68 12.35 12.84
N GLY A 225 -0.98 11.60 11.97
CA GLY A 225 -1.54 10.44 11.31
C GLY A 225 -2.05 9.37 12.28
N LEU A 226 -1.32 9.13 13.38
CA LEU A 226 -1.75 8.20 14.44
C LEU A 226 -3.06 8.63 15.10
N GLN A 227 -3.24 9.93 15.36
CA GLN A 227 -4.46 10.48 15.95
C GLN A 227 -5.64 10.28 15.01
N LEU A 228 -5.44 10.53 13.70
CA LEU A 228 -6.47 10.34 12.69
C LEU A 228 -6.88 8.86 12.57
N MET A 229 -5.92 7.95 12.45
CA MET A 229 -6.21 6.52 12.35
C MET A 229 -6.88 5.98 13.62
N ASN A 230 -6.41 6.40 14.79
CA ASN A 230 -7.03 6.02 16.06
C ASN A 230 -8.47 6.55 16.18
N LEU A 231 -8.76 7.76 15.68
CA LEU A 231 -10.11 8.29 15.61
C LEU A 231 -11.00 7.47 14.67
N MET A 232 -10.54 7.18 13.45
CA MET A 232 -11.28 6.38 12.47
C MET A 232 -11.61 4.98 12.98
N LEU A 233 -10.67 4.34 13.71
CA LEU A 233 -10.92 3.06 14.36
C LEU A 233 -12.07 3.12 15.38
N ARG A 234 -12.19 4.24 16.11
CA ARG A 234 -13.23 4.46 17.13
C ARG A 234 -14.60 4.81 16.55
N GLU A 235 -14.64 5.54 15.43
CA GLU A 235 -15.86 5.99 14.75
C GLU A 235 -16.54 4.88 13.95
N LYS A 236 -15.85 3.75 13.77
CA LYS A 236 -16.44 2.49 13.31
C LYS A 236 -16.99 2.51 11.87
N LYS A 237 -16.57 3.47 11.05
CA LYS A 237 -16.90 3.68 9.63
C LYS A 237 -16.12 2.75 8.68
N LEU A 238 -16.39 2.82 7.37
CA LEU A 238 -15.68 2.05 6.33
C LEU A 238 -14.17 2.31 6.35
N SER A 239 -13.77 3.55 6.67
CA SER A 239 -12.37 3.96 6.85
C SER A 239 -11.62 3.17 7.91
N ARG A 240 -12.30 2.50 8.85
CA ARG A 240 -11.68 1.65 9.88
C ARG A 240 -10.70 0.62 9.31
N ASN A 241 -11.06 0.01 8.19
CA ASN A 241 -10.26 -1.07 7.60
C ASN A 241 -8.91 -0.52 7.09
N GLY A 242 -8.95 0.57 6.32
CA GLY A 242 -7.75 1.26 5.85
C GLY A 242 -6.91 1.80 7.01
N SER A 243 -7.56 2.35 8.05
CA SER A 243 -6.83 2.85 9.23
C SER A 243 -6.08 1.77 10.00
N LEU A 244 -6.64 0.56 10.06
CA LEU A 244 -5.98 -0.57 10.71
C LEU A 244 -4.72 -0.97 9.93
N LYS A 245 -4.82 -1.07 8.60
CA LYS A 245 -3.69 -1.36 7.71
C LYS A 245 -2.60 -0.28 7.83
N VAL A 246 -2.96 1.00 7.79
CA VAL A 246 -2.00 2.11 7.95
C VAL A 246 -1.27 2.04 9.29
N LEU A 247 -1.97 1.75 10.38
CA LEU A 247 -1.35 1.62 11.70
C LEU A 247 -0.34 0.48 11.75
N ASP A 248 -0.64 -0.64 11.11
CA ASP A 248 0.27 -1.78 10.98
C ASP A 248 1.56 -1.38 10.26
N HIS A 249 1.46 -0.77 9.08
CA HIS A 249 2.62 -0.29 8.32
C HIS A 249 3.42 0.80 9.07
N ALA A 250 2.74 1.72 9.77
CA ALA A 250 3.38 2.81 10.50
C ALA A 250 4.18 2.35 11.73
N MET A 251 3.77 1.24 12.36
CA MET A 251 4.36 0.73 13.60
C MET A 251 5.33 -0.44 13.40
N SER A 252 5.33 -1.03 12.20
CA SER A 252 6.14 -2.19 11.84
C SER A 252 7.65 -1.89 11.80
N GLY A 253 8.45 -2.86 12.24
CA GLY A 253 9.91 -2.80 12.19
C GLY A 253 10.52 -1.76 13.16
N PRO A 254 11.86 -1.59 13.11
CA PRO A 254 12.58 -0.74 14.07
C PRO A 254 12.24 0.75 13.92
N ASP A 255 12.02 1.26 12.71
CA ASP A 255 11.69 2.68 12.51
C ASP A 255 10.24 3.03 12.89
N GLY A 256 9.40 2.02 13.20
CA GLY A 256 8.07 2.21 13.77
C GLY A 256 8.08 2.53 15.26
N ARG A 257 9.25 2.59 15.92
CA ARG A 257 9.37 2.72 17.37
C ARG A 257 8.70 3.96 17.95
N ASP A 258 8.92 5.12 17.34
CA ASP A 258 8.32 6.37 17.84
C ASP A 258 6.81 6.37 17.64
N ASN A 259 6.34 5.75 16.54
CA ASN A 259 4.92 5.55 16.29
C ASN A 259 4.28 4.63 17.34
N CYS A 260 4.92 3.51 17.70
CA CYS A 260 4.45 2.62 18.77
C CYS A 260 4.31 3.36 20.10
N ASN A 261 5.34 4.10 20.53
CA ASN A 261 5.30 4.84 21.79
C ASN A 261 4.20 5.91 21.76
N LYS A 262 4.12 6.69 20.69
CA LYS A 262 3.09 7.73 20.54
C LYS A 262 1.69 7.13 20.53
N PHE A 263 1.48 5.99 19.87
CA PHE A 263 0.18 5.31 19.83
C PHE A 263 -0.31 4.95 21.24
N VAL A 264 0.59 4.48 22.12
CA VAL A 264 0.27 4.23 23.54
C VAL A 264 -0.08 5.52 24.29
N ASP A 265 0.64 6.61 24.02
CA ASP A 265 0.43 7.91 24.66
C ASP A 265 -0.91 8.54 24.27
N ILE A 266 -1.36 8.39 23.01
CA ILE A 266 -2.67 8.88 22.54
C ILE A 266 -3.82 7.92 22.86
N LEU A 267 -3.66 7.06 23.87
CA LEU A 267 -4.66 6.08 24.34
C LEU A 267 -5.02 5.01 23.31
N GLY A 268 -4.16 4.70 22.35
CA GLY A 268 -4.38 3.67 21.32
C GLY A 268 -4.65 2.27 21.89
N LEU A 269 -4.12 1.97 23.08
CA LEU A 269 -4.43 0.71 23.79
C LEU A 269 -5.93 0.53 24.09
N ARG A 270 -6.68 1.63 24.30
CA ARG A 270 -8.15 1.57 24.51
C ARG A 270 -8.91 1.30 23.22
N THR A 271 -8.26 1.42 22.07
CA THR A 271 -8.85 1.21 20.75
C THR A 271 -8.49 -0.17 20.18
N ILE A 272 -7.22 -0.57 20.25
CA ILE A 272 -6.73 -1.82 19.64
C ILE A 272 -7.16 -3.07 20.41
N PHE A 273 -7.15 -3.05 21.75
CA PHE A 273 -7.51 -4.25 22.54
C PHE A 273 -8.98 -4.67 22.42
N PRO A 274 -9.96 -3.75 22.29
CA PRO A 274 -11.32 -4.15 21.91
C PRO A 274 -11.40 -4.88 20.56
N LEU A 275 -10.59 -4.48 19.57
CA LEU A 275 -10.51 -5.16 18.27
C LEU A 275 -9.85 -6.53 18.39
N PHE A 276 -8.81 -6.65 19.21
CA PHE A 276 -8.15 -7.91 19.54
C PHE A 276 -9.10 -8.93 20.21
N MET A 277 -9.92 -8.45 21.15
CA MET A 277 -10.89 -9.31 21.85
C MET A 277 -12.04 -9.74 20.95
N LYS A 278 -12.48 -8.88 20.03
CA LYS A 278 -13.65 -9.14 19.18
C LYS A 278 -13.44 -8.60 17.78
N THR A 279 -13.23 -9.52 16.84
CA THR A 279 -13.27 -9.24 15.42
C THR A 279 -14.67 -8.75 15.03
N PRO A 280 -14.82 -7.56 14.40
CA PRO A 280 -16.12 -7.04 13.99
C PRO A 280 -16.89 -8.06 13.13
N LYS A 281 -18.15 -8.32 13.51
CA LYS A 281 -19.02 -9.29 12.81
C LYS A 281 -19.15 -8.95 11.33
N ARG A 282 -19.24 -9.98 10.48
CA ARG A 282 -19.46 -9.87 9.02
C ARG A 282 -20.68 -9.00 8.71
N ASN A 283 -20.47 -7.74 8.38
CA ASN A 283 -21.44 -6.96 7.59
C ASN A 283 -21.07 -7.13 6.11
N LYS A 284 -22.08 -7.20 5.24
CA LYS A 284 -21.95 -7.43 3.79
C LYS A 284 -21.08 -6.42 3.01
N LYS A 285 -20.54 -5.39 3.68
CA LYS A 285 -19.70 -4.32 3.11
C LYS A 285 -18.28 -4.28 3.70
N ARG A 286 -17.73 -5.40 4.18
CA ARG A 286 -16.35 -5.42 4.71
C ARG A 286 -15.35 -5.43 3.57
N ILE A 287 -14.37 -4.54 3.66
CA ILE A 287 -13.17 -4.52 2.81
C ILE A 287 -12.17 -5.59 3.28
N LEU A 288 -12.03 -5.80 4.60
CA LEU A 288 -11.13 -6.82 5.18
C LEU A 288 -11.89 -8.06 5.66
N SER A 289 -11.34 -9.23 5.41
CA SER A 289 -11.75 -10.52 5.98
C SER A 289 -11.52 -10.60 7.50
N THR A 290 -12.08 -11.62 8.14
CA THR A 290 -11.84 -11.86 9.58
C THR A 290 -10.36 -12.12 9.87
N ASP A 291 -9.68 -12.84 8.98
CA ASP A 291 -8.31 -13.27 9.20
C ASP A 291 -7.33 -12.12 8.98
N GLU A 292 -7.48 -11.32 7.93
CA GLU A 292 -6.67 -10.10 7.71
C GLU A 292 -6.83 -9.08 8.85
N HIS A 293 -8.05 -8.98 9.42
CA HIS A 293 -8.27 -8.12 10.59
C HIS A 293 -7.50 -8.61 11.81
N GLU A 294 -7.54 -9.92 12.08
CA GLU A 294 -6.79 -10.51 13.18
C GLU A 294 -5.29 -10.37 12.96
N GLU A 295 -4.81 -10.60 11.75
CA GLU A 295 -3.41 -10.42 11.35
C GLU A 295 -2.91 -9.02 11.66
N HIS A 296 -3.55 -7.97 11.13
CA HIS A 296 -3.14 -6.59 11.38
C HIS A 296 -3.18 -6.23 12.88
N VAL A 297 -4.19 -6.70 13.61
CA VAL A 297 -4.29 -6.42 15.05
C VAL A 297 -3.14 -7.09 15.82
N VAL A 298 -2.85 -8.36 15.51
CA VAL A 298 -1.75 -9.11 16.12
C VAL A 298 -0.41 -8.47 15.74
N SER A 299 -0.20 -8.10 14.48
CA SER A 299 1.01 -7.42 14.00
C SER A 299 1.25 -6.09 14.72
N ILE A 300 0.22 -5.27 14.90
CA ILE A 300 0.29 -4.03 15.68
C ILE A 300 0.71 -4.30 17.14
N ILE A 301 0.12 -5.32 17.78
CA ILE A 301 0.46 -5.67 19.17
C ILE A 301 1.88 -6.20 19.28
N ALA A 302 2.32 -7.06 18.36
CA ALA A 302 3.67 -7.60 18.28
C ALA A 302 4.70 -6.46 18.11
N SER A 303 4.43 -5.54 17.17
CA SER A 303 5.27 -4.36 16.91
C SER A 303 5.36 -3.43 18.12
N MET A 304 4.26 -3.20 18.85
CA MET A 304 4.30 -2.45 20.12
C MET A 304 5.09 -3.18 21.21
N LEU A 305 4.96 -4.51 21.36
CA LEU A 305 5.75 -5.27 22.31
C LEU A 305 7.24 -5.15 21.98
N ARG A 306 7.61 -5.35 20.71
CA ARG A 306 8.99 -5.27 20.24
C ARG A 306 9.63 -3.90 20.44
N ASN A 307 8.87 -2.82 20.22
CA ASN A 307 9.43 -1.47 20.12
C ASN A 307 9.22 -0.59 21.35
N CYS A 308 8.12 -0.77 22.10
CA CYS A 308 7.86 0.06 23.27
C CYS A 308 8.88 -0.22 24.38
N LYS A 309 9.31 0.84 25.08
CA LYS A 309 10.20 0.73 26.25
C LYS A 309 9.62 1.53 27.42
N GLY A 310 10.18 1.33 28.62
CA GLY A 310 9.80 2.09 29.82
C GLY A 310 8.30 2.02 30.14
N SER A 311 7.68 3.17 30.38
CA SER A 311 6.28 3.28 30.84
C SER A 311 5.26 2.75 29.83
N GLN A 312 5.51 2.94 28.53
CA GLN A 312 4.63 2.51 27.45
C GLN A 312 4.57 0.98 27.40
N ARG A 313 5.72 0.32 27.51
CA ARG A 313 5.80 -1.16 27.58
C ARG A 313 5.11 -1.70 28.82
N GLN A 314 5.30 -1.07 29.98
CA GLN A 314 4.61 -1.47 31.21
C GLN A 314 3.09 -1.40 31.08
N ARG A 315 2.57 -0.31 30.48
CA ARG A 315 1.13 -0.15 30.22
C ARG A 315 0.60 -1.20 29.24
N LEU A 316 1.39 -1.59 28.24
CA LEU A 316 1.04 -2.65 27.29
C LEU A 316 0.99 -4.02 27.97
N LEU A 317 2.02 -4.39 28.75
CA LEU A 317 2.05 -5.65 29.50
C LEU A 317 0.91 -5.73 30.52
N ALA A 318 0.56 -4.63 31.17
CA ALA A 318 -0.58 -4.58 32.10
C ALA A 318 -1.92 -4.94 31.43
N LYS A 319 -2.09 -4.73 30.11
CA LYS A 319 -3.31 -5.15 29.39
C LYS A 319 -3.53 -6.66 29.44
N PHE A 320 -2.46 -7.44 29.52
CA PHE A 320 -2.50 -8.90 29.59
C PHE A 320 -2.76 -9.44 31.00
N THR A 321 -2.72 -8.61 32.04
CA THR A 321 -3.04 -9.00 33.42
C THR A 321 -4.41 -8.50 33.89
N GLU A 322 -5.11 -7.69 33.08
CA GLU A 322 -6.47 -7.23 33.35
C GLU A 322 -7.50 -8.37 33.29
N ASN A 323 -8.59 -8.23 34.07
CA ASN A 323 -9.81 -9.06 33.98
C ASN A 323 -9.52 -10.58 34.00
N ASP A 324 -8.79 -11.06 35.01
CA ASP A 324 -8.36 -12.47 35.12
C ASP A 324 -7.67 -13.00 33.84
N TYR A 325 -6.77 -12.19 33.26
CA TYR A 325 -5.96 -12.57 32.12
C TYR A 325 -6.78 -12.90 30.85
N GLU A 326 -7.96 -12.28 30.66
CA GLU A 326 -8.83 -12.56 29.50
C GLU A 326 -8.12 -12.37 28.14
N LYS A 327 -7.10 -11.50 28.08
CA LYS A 327 -6.28 -11.26 26.87
C LYS A 327 -5.31 -12.41 26.61
N VAL A 328 -4.83 -13.05 27.67
CA VAL A 328 -4.03 -14.28 27.59
C VAL A 328 -4.91 -15.43 27.10
N GLU A 329 -6.18 -15.51 27.54
CA GLU A 329 -7.11 -16.51 27.00
C GLU A 329 -7.36 -16.27 25.51
N ARG A 330 -7.57 -15.01 25.11
CA ARG A 330 -7.77 -14.65 23.71
C ARG A 330 -6.56 -14.97 22.83
N ILE A 331 -5.32 -14.65 23.26
CA ILE A 331 -4.13 -14.97 22.45
C ILE A 331 -3.95 -16.50 22.31
N MET A 332 -4.27 -17.27 23.35
CA MET A 332 -4.23 -18.73 23.28
C MET A 332 -5.34 -19.32 22.40
N GLU A 333 -6.50 -18.67 22.32
CA GLU A 333 -7.56 -19.03 21.36
C GLU A 333 -7.09 -18.81 19.91
N LEU A 334 -6.46 -17.66 19.63
CA LEU A 334 -5.88 -17.36 18.33
C LEU A 334 -4.77 -18.36 17.98
N HIS A 335 -3.89 -18.70 18.93
CA HIS A 335 -2.85 -19.72 18.73
C HIS A 335 -3.46 -21.03 18.25
N ARG A 336 -4.47 -21.56 18.95
CA ARG A 336 -5.15 -22.80 18.53
C ARG A 336 -5.82 -22.69 17.17
N LYS A 337 -6.48 -21.56 16.89
CA LYS A 337 -7.15 -21.31 15.62
C LYS A 337 -6.15 -21.38 14.45
N TYR A 338 -5.05 -20.64 14.54
CA TYR A 338 -4.08 -20.56 13.45
C TYR A 338 -3.16 -21.78 13.38
N LEU A 339 -2.82 -22.41 14.51
CA LEU A 339 -2.13 -23.70 14.53
C LEU A 339 -2.96 -24.76 13.78
N GLY A 340 -4.25 -24.88 14.08
CA GLY A 340 -5.12 -25.85 13.40
C GLY A 340 -5.29 -25.56 11.89
N LYS A 341 -5.17 -24.30 11.46
CA LYS A 341 -5.14 -23.94 10.03
C LYS A 341 -3.84 -24.37 9.37
N VAL A 342 -2.70 -24.03 9.96
CA VAL A 342 -1.38 -24.42 9.44
C VAL A 342 -1.26 -25.95 9.39
N GLU A 343 -1.69 -26.66 10.44
CA GLU A 343 -1.73 -28.14 10.43
C GLU A 343 -2.65 -28.72 9.35
N ALA A 344 -3.73 -28.02 8.98
CA ALA A 344 -4.59 -28.44 7.88
C ALA A 344 -3.88 -28.24 6.53
N THR A 345 -3.23 -27.09 6.34
CA THR A 345 -2.40 -26.81 5.16
C THR A 345 -1.25 -27.80 5.02
N ASP A 346 -0.55 -28.12 6.13
CA ASP A 346 0.53 -29.12 6.14
C ASP A 346 0.02 -30.50 5.71
N ARG A 347 -1.19 -30.91 6.15
CA ARG A 347 -1.82 -32.16 5.72
C ARG A 347 -2.18 -32.17 4.23
N GLU A 348 -2.63 -31.05 3.68
CA GLU A 348 -2.94 -30.92 2.26
C GLU A 348 -1.67 -31.00 1.40
N LEU A 349 -0.60 -30.35 1.84
CA LEU A 349 0.72 -30.43 1.21
C LEU A 349 1.27 -31.86 1.25
N ASP A 350 1.13 -32.55 2.39
CA ASP A 350 1.55 -33.94 2.54
C ASP A 350 0.78 -34.91 1.62
N GLN A 351 -0.51 -34.66 1.39
CA GLN A 351 -1.34 -35.47 0.49
C GLN A 351 -1.02 -35.23 -0.99
N ASN A 352 -0.61 -34.02 -1.33
CA ASN A 352 -0.26 -33.59 -2.69
C ASN A 352 1.24 -33.71 -3.00
N ARG A 353 2.02 -34.42 -2.15
CA ARG A 353 3.48 -34.53 -2.28
C ARG A 353 3.90 -34.91 -3.69
N GLN A 354 4.47 -33.93 -4.39
CA GLN A 354 5.32 -34.18 -5.55
C GLN A 354 6.64 -34.78 -5.07
N ALA A 355 7.31 -35.54 -5.94
CA ALA A 355 8.67 -36.00 -5.67
C ALA A 355 9.59 -34.78 -5.78
N ASP A 356 9.99 -34.22 -4.62
CA ASP A 356 10.81 -33.00 -4.45
C ASP A 356 10.00 -31.68 -4.41
N PRO A 357 9.24 -31.40 -3.33
CA PRO A 357 8.60 -30.11 -3.15
C PRO A 357 9.66 -29.04 -2.84
N ASP A 358 9.57 -27.89 -3.51
CA ASP A 358 10.37 -26.72 -3.17
C ASP A 358 9.99 -26.24 -1.75
N ASP A 359 10.99 -26.15 -0.86
CA ASP A 359 10.80 -25.72 0.52
C ASP A 359 10.28 -24.28 0.60
N ASP A 360 10.66 -23.43 -0.35
CA ASP A 360 10.19 -22.04 -0.43
C ASP A 360 8.71 -21.98 -0.84
N ASP A 361 8.30 -22.74 -1.86
CA ASP A 361 6.88 -22.86 -2.27
C ASP A 361 6.01 -23.42 -1.15
N THR A 362 6.55 -24.39 -0.41
CA THR A 362 5.91 -24.97 0.77
C THR A 362 5.71 -23.91 1.85
N TYR A 363 6.73 -23.08 2.11
CA TYR A 363 6.64 -21.99 3.07
C TYR A 363 5.63 -20.91 2.64
N VAL A 364 5.64 -20.50 1.37
CA VAL A 364 4.67 -19.54 0.79
C VAL A 364 3.24 -20.07 0.91
N THR A 365 3.03 -21.37 0.67
CA THR A 365 1.72 -22.00 0.85
C THR A 365 1.28 -21.97 2.31
N ARG A 366 2.20 -22.23 3.26
CA ARG A 366 1.91 -22.15 4.70
C ARG A 366 1.65 -20.71 5.16
N LEU A 367 2.35 -19.71 4.60
CA LEU A 367 2.05 -18.28 4.83
C LEU A 367 0.61 -17.96 4.43
N SER A 368 0.18 -18.42 3.25
CA SER A 368 -1.20 -18.30 2.77
C SER A 368 -2.20 -19.04 3.67
N GLY A 369 -1.78 -20.14 4.30
CA GLY A 369 -2.53 -20.87 5.34
C GLY A 369 -2.64 -20.17 6.70
N GLY A 370 -1.99 -19.01 6.89
CA GLY A 370 -2.02 -18.22 8.12
C GLY A 370 -0.82 -18.43 9.05
N LEU A 371 0.28 -18.99 8.55
CA LEU A 371 1.52 -19.16 9.31
C LEU A 371 2.05 -17.82 9.84
N PHE A 372 2.00 -16.74 9.04
CA PHE A 372 2.47 -15.42 9.48
C PHE A 372 1.72 -14.94 10.74
N THR A 373 0.39 -15.04 10.73
CA THR A 373 -0.41 -14.70 11.92
C THR A 373 -0.07 -15.61 13.11
N LEU A 374 0.14 -16.92 12.89
CA LEU A 374 0.55 -17.84 13.95
C LEU A 374 1.90 -17.44 14.58
N GLN A 375 2.88 -17.12 13.75
CA GLN A 375 4.22 -16.68 14.19
C GLN A 375 4.12 -15.41 15.04
N LEU A 376 3.32 -14.43 14.63
CA LEU A 376 3.12 -13.21 15.42
C LEU A 376 2.36 -13.47 16.73
N VAL A 377 1.39 -14.39 16.72
CA VAL A 377 0.69 -14.82 17.94
C VAL A 377 1.66 -15.47 18.93
N ASP A 378 2.51 -16.38 18.45
CA ASP A 378 3.49 -17.09 19.27
C ASP A 378 4.58 -16.15 19.77
N TYR A 379 4.98 -15.19 18.94
CA TYR A 379 5.87 -14.10 19.35
C TYR A 379 5.28 -13.29 20.51
N ILE A 380 4.01 -12.90 20.44
CA ILE A 380 3.32 -12.21 21.53
C ILE A 380 3.31 -13.08 22.79
N ILE A 381 3.01 -14.38 22.67
CA ILE A 381 3.00 -15.31 23.82
C ILE A 381 4.37 -15.33 24.51
N LEU A 382 5.46 -15.41 23.74
CA LEU A 382 6.82 -15.38 24.29
C LEU A 382 7.11 -14.03 25.00
N GLU A 383 6.80 -12.91 24.35
CA GLU A 383 7.03 -11.56 24.88
C GLU A 383 6.28 -11.29 26.20
N ILE A 384 5.00 -11.68 26.30
CA ILE A 384 4.20 -11.46 27.51
C ILE A 384 4.54 -12.45 28.64
N SER A 385 5.14 -13.59 28.30
CA SER A 385 5.59 -14.62 29.26
C SER A 385 6.88 -14.25 30.01
N CYS A 386 7.34 -13.00 29.88
CA CYS A 386 8.46 -12.47 30.67
C CYS A 386 8.18 -12.38 32.18
N THR A 387 6.90 -12.47 32.60
CA THR A 387 6.51 -12.55 34.01
C THR A 387 6.05 -13.96 34.36
N ASP A 388 6.49 -14.49 35.50
CA ASP A 388 6.15 -15.84 35.95
C ASP A 388 4.64 -16.09 36.02
N VAL A 389 3.88 -15.07 36.39
CA VAL A 389 2.42 -15.18 36.54
C VAL A 389 1.72 -15.38 35.21
N VAL A 390 2.08 -14.60 34.18
CA VAL A 390 1.51 -14.75 32.83
C VAL A 390 1.98 -16.08 32.22
N LYS A 391 3.26 -16.42 32.39
CA LYS A 391 3.82 -17.69 31.94
C LYS A 391 3.06 -18.88 32.52
N GLN A 392 2.80 -18.90 33.83
CA GLN A 392 2.01 -19.97 34.46
C GLN A 392 0.59 -20.06 33.89
N ARG A 393 -0.07 -18.94 33.57
CA ARG A 393 -1.40 -18.95 32.93
C ARG A 393 -1.34 -19.56 31.52
N VAL A 394 -0.35 -19.18 30.71
CA VAL A 394 -0.13 -19.77 29.37
C VAL A 394 0.08 -21.28 29.48
N LEU A 395 0.95 -21.75 30.38
CA LEU A 395 1.21 -23.17 30.58
C LEU A 395 -0.03 -23.94 31.04
N LYS A 396 -0.83 -23.34 31.94
CA LYS A 396 -2.10 -23.94 32.37
C LYS A 396 -3.06 -24.12 31.19
N ILE A 397 -3.18 -23.12 30.31
CA ILE A 397 -4.06 -23.20 29.14
C ILE A 397 -3.54 -24.23 28.13
N LEU A 398 -2.23 -24.28 27.87
CA LEU A 398 -1.62 -25.31 27.02
C LEU A 398 -1.94 -26.72 27.54
N ASN A 399 -1.71 -26.97 28.83
CA ASN A 399 -1.97 -28.27 29.45
C ASN A 399 -3.45 -28.67 29.40
N LEU A 400 -4.39 -27.73 29.58
CA LEU A 400 -5.83 -28.00 29.48
C LEU A 400 -6.28 -28.45 28.09
N HIS A 401 -5.53 -28.08 27.04
CA HIS A 401 -5.84 -28.40 25.65
C HIS A 401 -4.86 -29.40 25.03
N ASN A 402 -4.11 -30.16 25.84
CA ASN A 402 -3.09 -31.12 25.38
C ASN A 402 -1.99 -30.49 24.49
N GLY A 403 -1.79 -29.18 24.59
CA GLY A 403 -0.73 -28.45 23.92
C GLY A 403 0.60 -28.58 24.65
N SER A 404 1.71 -28.35 23.93
CA SER A 404 3.06 -28.36 24.50
C SER A 404 3.78 -27.06 24.20
N MET A 405 4.59 -26.58 25.15
CA MET A 405 5.53 -25.48 24.92
C MET A 405 6.43 -25.74 23.70
N LYS A 406 6.71 -27.02 23.39
CA LYS A 406 7.52 -27.40 22.22
C LYS A 406 6.90 -26.92 20.91
N MET A 407 5.56 -26.86 20.80
CA MET A 407 4.87 -26.40 19.59
C MET A 407 5.23 -24.93 19.33
N ILE A 408 5.01 -24.05 20.31
CA ILE A 408 5.35 -22.62 20.24
C ILE A 408 6.84 -22.42 19.97
N ARG A 409 7.71 -23.14 20.70
CA ARG A 409 9.17 -23.03 20.48
C ARG A 409 9.58 -23.45 19.06
N ASN A 410 8.91 -24.44 18.47
CA ASN A 410 9.24 -24.90 17.11
C ASN A 410 8.81 -23.86 16.06
N VAL A 411 7.59 -23.33 16.15
CA VAL A 411 7.12 -22.24 15.27
C VAL A 411 8.06 -21.04 15.36
N MET A 412 8.48 -20.67 16.57
CA MET A 412 9.34 -19.51 16.77
C MET A 412 10.80 -19.74 16.35
N ARG A 413 11.31 -20.98 16.40
CA ARG A 413 12.61 -21.32 15.80
C ARG A 413 12.57 -21.24 14.28
N GLU A 414 11.50 -21.74 13.68
CA GLU A 414 11.28 -21.63 12.23
C GLU A 414 11.19 -20.15 11.82
N PHE A 415 10.40 -19.35 12.54
CA PHE A 415 10.29 -17.92 12.31
C PHE A 415 11.64 -17.19 12.41
N ALA A 416 12.46 -17.53 13.42
CA ALA A 416 13.82 -16.98 13.57
C ALA A 416 14.80 -17.45 12.47
N GLY A 417 14.57 -18.62 11.87
CA GLY A 417 15.34 -19.13 10.73
C GLY A 417 14.98 -18.44 9.41
N ASN A 418 13.71 -18.06 9.26
CA ASN A 418 13.14 -17.51 8.02
C ASN A 418 12.90 -15.99 8.11
N LEU A 419 13.63 -15.27 8.96
CA LEU A 419 13.58 -13.81 8.97
C LEU A 419 14.07 -13.29 7.61
N GLY A 420 13.18 -12.61 6.88
CA GLY A 420 13.36 -12.31 5.46
C GLY A 420 14.63 -11.55 5.09
N ASP A 421 14.99 -11.66 3.82
CA ASP A 421 16.26 -11.14 3.27
C ASP A 421 16.30 -9.61 3.06
N ALA A 422 15.16 -8.94 3.13
CA ALA A 422 14.94 -7.57 2.63
C ALA A 422 15.42 -6.43 3.57
N GLY A 423 16.41 -6.66 4.43
CA GLY A 423 16.83 -5.67 5.44
C GLY A 423 18.31 -5.72 5.80
N ASP A 424 18.72 -4.75 6.64
CA ASP A 424 20.06 -4.65 7.22
C ASP A 424 20.43 -5.96 7.96
N SER A 425 21.55 -6.58 7.56
CA SER A 425 22.03 -7.85 8.16
C SER A 425 22.16 -7.75 9.67
N ASP A 426 22.56 -6.58 10.16
CA ASP A 426 22.74 -6.32 11.60
C ASP A 426 21.40 -6.34 12.35
N TRP A 427 20.33 -5.84 11.73
CA TRP A 427 19.00 -5.90 12.32
C TRP A 427 18.49 -7.34 12.38
N ARG A 428 18.71 -8.12 11.32
CA ARG A 428 18.27 -9.53 11.28
C ARG A 428 18.94 -10.35 12.36
N GLU A 429 20.25 -10.21 12.52
CA GLU A 429 20.99 -10.92 13.57
C GLU A 429 20.50 -10.53 14.98
N GLN A 430 20.24 -9.23 15.20
CA GLN A 430 19.68 -8.76 16.47
C GLN A 430 18.28 -9.30 16.74
N GLU A 431 17.42 -9.36 15.72
CA GLU A 431 16.06 -9.87 15.85
C GLU A 431 16.06 -11.39 16.09
N GLN A 432 16.89 -12.12 15.35
CA GLN A 432 17.08 -13.55 15.54
C GLN A 432 17.57 -13.85 16.96
N ALA A 433 18.60 -13.13 17.43
CA ALA A 433 19.12 -13.28 18.78
C ALA A 433 18.06 -12.96 19.84
N HIS A 434 17.25 -11.93 19.62
CA HIS A 434 16.15 -11.57 20.52
C HIS A 434 15.10 -12.69 20.62
N ILE A 435 14.64 -13.22 19.48
CA ILE A 435 13.67 -14.32 19.44
C ILE A 435 14.23 -15.58 20.12
N LEU A 436 15.48 -15.95 19.85
CA LEU A 436 16.12 -17.10 20.48
C LEU A 436 16.23 -16.93 22.00
N GLN A 437 16.58 -15.74 22.48
CA GLN A 437 16.59 -15.44 23.93
C GLN A 437 15.19 -15.57 24.56
N LEU A 438 14.14 -15.17 23.85
CA LEU A 438 12.76 -15.37 24.32
C LEU A 438 12.40 -16.86 24.41
N ILE A 439 12.82 -17.66 23.41
CA ILE A 439 12.61 -19.11 23.38
C ILE A 439 13.32 -19.80 24.55
N ASP A 440 14.53 -19.38 24.89
CA ASP A 440 15.31 -19.97 25.99
C ASP A 440 14.74 -19.61 27.37
N ARG A 441 14.15 -18.42 27.51
CA ARG A 441 13.51 -17.97 28.76
C ARG A 441 12.12 -18.55 28.96
N PHE A 442 11.40 -18.82 27.88
CA PHE A 442 10.08 -19.45 27.89
C PHE A 442 10.22 -20.95 28.12
#